data_AF-A0A9X8E7K2-F1
#
_entry.id   AF-A0A9X8E7K2-F1
#
_cell.length_a   1.000
_cell.length_b   1.000
_cell.length_c   1.000
_cell.angle_alpha   90.00
_cell.angle_beta   90.00
_cell.angle_gamma   90.00
#
_symmetry.space_group_name_H-M   'P 1'
#
loop_
_entity.id
_entity.type
_entity.pdbx_description
1 polymer ?
#
loop_
_entity_poly.entity_id
_entity_poly.type
_entity_poly.pdbx_seq_one_letter_code
_entity_poly.pdbx_strand_id
1 'polypeptide(L)'
;MGGVAKTKSLYFQSLLHAREWVAGSSNLYALSAILDDIENKKHTVVNSYNLYFVPIVNIDGYDISWNSKRLQRKKANEVDLNHNWPARFDHPEKDNGSSSQTYRGEGPLSELETKAIELWLKNKNSEISGWVDVHSYAGKILYPNGDTKELIGNDDDDKFKVLGGMHY
;
A
#
# COMPACT_ATOMS: atom_id res chain seq x y z
N MET A 1 12.78 24.67 -13.50
CA MET A 1 11.68 24.38 -14.44
C MET A 1 10.46 24.01 -13.60
N GLY A 2 9.42 24.85 -13.61
CA GLY A 2 8.15 24.54 -12.93
C GLY A 2 7.29 23.71 -13.87
N GLY A 3 7.15 22.41 -13.58
CA GLY A 3 6.27 21.53 -14.34
C GLY A 3 4.81 21.91 -14.10
N VAL A 4 4.00 21.94 -15.16
CA VAL A 4 2.54 22.07 -15.05
C VAL A 4 2.02 20.94 -14.16
N ALA A 5 1.24 21.29 -13.13
CA ALA A 5 0.63 20.30 -12.24
C ALA A 5 -0.26 19.36 -13.07
N LYS A 6 0.03 18.05 -13.03
CA LYS A 6 -0.79 17.07 -13.74
C LYS A 6 -2.07 16.81 -12.97
N THR A 7 -3.14 16.49 -13.69
CA THR A 7 -4.47 16.24 -13.11
C THR A 7 -4.64 14.84 -12.53
N LYS A 8 -3.69 13.93 -12.80
CA LYS A 8 -3.74 12.53 -12.36
C LYS A 8 -2.50 12.15 -11.56
N SER A 9 -2.72 11.35 -10.53
CA SER A 9 -1.70 10.94 -9.56
C SER A 9 -1.75 9.44 -9.30
N LEU A 10 -0.59 8.81 -9.14
CA LEU A 10 -0.44 7.41 -8.72
C LEU A 10 0.33 7.36 -7.40
N TYR A 11 -0.15 6.55 -6.47
CA TYR A 11 0.46 6.37 -5.15
C TYR A 11 1.00 4.95 -4.99
N PHE A 12 2.25 4.84 -4.53
CA PHE A 12 2.97 3.59 -4.35
C PHE A 12 3.48 3.51 -2.93
N GLN A 13 3.14 2.45 -2.22
CA GLN A 13 3.66 2.21 -0.88
C GLN A 13 4.20 0.81 -0.70
N SER A 14 4.97 0.62 0.36
CA SER A 14 5.48 -0.68 0.77
C SER A 14 5.75 -0.71 2.27
N LEU A 15 6.02 -1.91 2.80
CA LEU A 15 6.37 -2.14 4.20
C LEU A 15 5.30 -1.61 5.17
N LEU A 16 4.01 -1.87 4.89
CA LEU A 16 3.01 -1.92 5.97
C LEU A 16 3.36 -3.03 6.95
N HIS A 17 3.78 -4.19 6.42
CA HIS A 17 4.36 -5.26 7.21
C HIS A 17 5.87 -5.14 7.26
N ALA A 18 6.41 -4.90 8.45
CA ALA A 18 7.81 -4.57 8.64
C ALA A 18 8.81 -5.64 8.16
N ARG A 19 8.48 -6.92 8.33
CA ARG A 19 9.35 -8.06 7.95
C ARG A 19 9.53 -8.24 6.44
N GLU A 20 8.71 -7.60 5.62
CA GLU A 20 8.61 -7.82 4.18
C GLU A 20 9.63 -6.99 3.39
N TRP A 21 10.90 -7.05 3.78
CA TRP A 21 11.99 -6.19 3.27
C TRP A 21 12.08 -6.12 1.74
N VAL A 22 11.79 -7.22 1.05
CA VAL A 22 11.80 -7.26 -0.42
C VAL A 22 10.79 -6.29 -1.04
N ALA A 23 9.64 -6.06 -0.40
CA ALA A 23 8.65 -5.10 -0.85
C ALA A 23 9.22 -3.67 -0.85
N GLY A 24 9.90 -3.28 0.24
CA GLY A 24 10.58 -1.99 0.37
C GLY A 24 11.66 -1.81 -0.70
N SER A 25 12.52 -2.82 -0.88
CA SER A 25 13.57 -2.76 -1.91
C SER A 25 13.01 -2.71 -3.33
N SER A 26 11.90 -3.41 -3.60
CA SER A 26 11.26 -3.42 -4.92
C SER A 26 10.62 -2.08 -5.25
N ASN A 27 9.98 -1.44 -4.27
CA ASN A 27 9.38 -0.12 -4.44
C ASN A 27 10.46 0.96 -4.69
N LEU A 28 11.57 0.91 -3.95
CA LEU A 28 12.73 1.79 -4.21
C LEU A 28 13.39 1.52 -5.57
N TYR A 29 13.51 0.25 -5.97
CA TYR A 29 14.03 -0.10 -7.29
C TYR A 29 13.14 0.45 -8.40
N ALA A 30 11.82 0.34 -8.28
CA ALA A 30 10.87 0.89 -9.25
C ALA A 30 11.03 2.42 -9.38
N LEU A 31 11.16 3.13 -8.26
CA LEU A 31 11.48 4.56 -8.28
C LEU A 31 12.80 4.83 -9.00
N SER A 32 13.86 4.10 -8.68
CA SER A 32 15.18 4.26 -9.32
C SER A 32 15.12 4.03 -10.83
N ALA A 33 14.46 2.95 -11.27
CA ALA A 33 14.33 2.63 -12.70
C ALA A 33 13.58 3.74 -13.47
N ILE A 34 12.55 4.33 -12.85
CA ILE A 34 11.83 5.46 -13.44
C ILE A 34 12.75 6.70 -13.55
N LEU A 35 13.56 6.97 -12.52
CA LEU A 35 14.52 8.08 -12.55
C LEU A 35 15.60 7.87 -13.63
N ASP A 36 16.11 6.65 -13.77
CA ASP A 36 17.06 6.30 -14.82
C ASP A 36 16.45 6.49 -16.21
N ASP A 37 15.20 6.11 -16.41
CA ASP A 37 14.50 6.31 -17.67
C ASP A 37 14.29 7.81 -17.98
N ILE A 38 14.01 8.64 -16.96
CA ILE A 38 13.93 10.11 -17.09
C ILE A 38 15.27 10.69 -17.52
N GLU A 39 16.36 10.31 -16.86
CA GLU A 39 17.72 10.79 -17.18
C GLU A 39 18.11 10.41 -18.61
N ASN A 40 17.72 9.21 -19.04
CA ASN A 40 17.90 8.74 -20.41
C ASN A 40 16.88 9.31 -21.41
N LYS A 41 16.08 10.31 -21.01
CA LYS A 41 15.08 11.00 -21.84
C LYS A 41 14.05 10.07 -22.49
N LYS A 42 13.78 8.92 -21.86
CA LYS A 42 12.72 8.02 -22.29
C LYS A 42 11.38 8.60 -21.88
N HIS A 43 10.34 8.31 -22.67
CA HIS A 43 8.98 8.61 -22.26
C HIS A 43 8.57 7.62 -21.16
N THR A 44 8.13 8.11 -20.02
CA THR A 44 7.73 7.29 -18.86
C THR A 44 6.35 7.68 -18.36
N VAL A 45 5.86 6.95 -17.35
CA VAL A 45 4.59 7.26 -16.67
C VAL A 45 4.58 8.67 -16.04
N VAL A 46 5.75 9.23 -15.74
CA VAL A 46 5.85 10.60 -15.20
C VAL A 46 5.52 11.67 -16.22
N ASN A 47 5.35 11.35 -17.50
CA ASN A 47 4.84 12.31 -18.48
C ASN A 47 3.33 12.52 -18.30
N SER A 48 2.60 11.53 -17.76
CA SER A 48 1.14 11.55 -17.66
C SER A 48 0.63 11.64 -16.22
N TYR A 49 1.40 11.20 -15.23
CA TYR A 49 0.99 11.14 -13.82
C TYR A 49 1.98 11.85 -12.89
N ASN A 50 1.50 12.37 -11.77
CA ASN A 50 2.34 12.63 -10.60
C ASN A 50 2.52 11.30 -9.86
N LEU A 51 3.75 10.95 -9.48
CA LEU A 51 4.01 9.73 -8.72
C LEU A 51 4.38 10.08 -7.29
N TYR A 52 3.78 9.37 -6.33
CA TYR A 52 4.08 9.50 -4.91
C TYR A 52 4.54 8.15 -4.39
N PHE A 53 5.74 8.10 -3.83
CA PHE A 53 6.34 6.88 -3.30
C PHE A 53 6.51 7.00 -1.79
N VAL A 54 6.01 6.02 -1.05
CA VAL A 54 6.22 5.85 0.40
C VAL A 54 6.88 4.48 0.63
N PRO A 55 8.22 4.42 0.61
CA PRO A 55 8.94 3.13 0.64
C PRO A 55 8.81 2.39 1.97
N ILE A 56 8.61 3.13 3.08
CA ILE A 56 8.46 2.57 4.41
C ILE A 56 7.26 3.22 5.08
N VAL A 57 6.14 2.51 5.17
CA VAL A 57 4.96 2.98 5.92
C VAL A 57 5.13 2.72 7.42
N ASN A 58 5.49 1.49 7.80
CA ASN A 58 5.66 1.08 9.19
C ASN A 58 7.11 1.29 9.65
N ILE A 59 7.49 2.55 9.90
CA ILE A 59 8.89 2.89 10.24
C ILE A 59 9.34 2.23 11.55
N ASP A 60 8.49 2.24 12.58
CA ASP A 60 8.82 1.68 13.89
C ASP A 60 8.95 0.16 13.84
N GLY A 61 8.00 -0.53 13.19
CA GLY A 61 8.07 -1.96 13.01
C GLY A 61 9.28 -2.36 12.17
N TYR A 62 9.61 -1.57 11.13
CA TYR A 62 10.77 -1.81 10.28
C TYR A 62 12.06 -1.70 11.09
N ASP A 63 12.23 -0.67 11.92
CA ASP A 63 13.38 -0.55 12.82
C ASP A 63 13.50 -1.76 13.78
N ILE A 64 12.39 -2.17 14.41
CA ILE A 64 12.35 -3.38 15.25
C ILE A 64 12.79 -4.61 14.46
N SER A 65 12.42 -4.71 13.18
CA SER A 65 12.82 -5.84 12.33
C SER A 65 14.31 -5.89 12.01
N TRP A 66 15.02 -4.77 12.07
CA TRP A 66 16.47 -4.71 11.93
C TRP A 66 17.20 -4.99 13.25
N ASN A 67 16.69 -4.41 14.34
CA ASN A 67 17.46 -4.29 15.57
C ASN A 67 17.09 -5.32 16.65
N SER A 68 15.96 -6.00 16.53
CA SER A 68 15.47 -6.90 17.58
C SER A 68 14.79 -8.15 17.05
N LYS A 69 13.68 -8.00 16.31
CA LYS A 69 12.81 -9.11 15.91
C LYS A 69 12.60 -9.11 14.41
N ARG A 70 13.46 -9.83 13.68
CA ARG A 70 13.43 -9.90 12.20
C ARG A 70 12.06 -10.21 11.60
N LEU A 71 11.25 -11.00 12.28
CA LEU A 71 9.89 -11.38 11.85
C LEU A 71 8.79 -10.43 12.33
N GLN A 72 9.13 -9.23 12.82
CA GLN A 72 8.15 -8.22 13.20
C GLN A 72 7.29 -7.86 11.99
N ARG A 73 5.98 -8.09 12.08
CA ARG A 73 5.01 -7.74 11.05
C ARG A 73 4.37 -6.38 11.35
N LYS A 74 3.87 -6.27 12.58
CA LYS A 74 3.04 -5.18 13.09
C LYS A 74 3.89 -3.97 13.47
N LYS A 75 3.28 -2.82 13.70
CA LYS A 75 4.02 -1.66 14.25
C LYS A 75 4.37 -1.88 15.74
N ALA A 76 5.04 -0.92 16.37
CA ALA A 76 5.57 -1.06 17.72
C ALA A 76 4.51 -1.37 18.80
N ASN A 77 3.27 -0.87 18.68
CA ASN A 77 2.17 -1.17 19.59
C ASN A 77 1.38 -2.45 19.23
N GLU A 78 1.96 -3.31 18.39
CA GLU A 78 1.40 -4.61 18.02
C GLU A 78 0.12 -4.54 17.17
N VAL A 79 -0.15 -3.44 16.46
CA VAL A 79 -1.23 -3.32 15.46
C VAL A 79 -0.76 -3.66 14.05
N ASP A 80 -1.55 -4.45 13.34
CA ASP A 80 -1.40 -4.72 11.91
C ASP A 80 -2.01 -3.57 11.10
N LEU A 81 -1.14 -2.76 10.49
CA LEU A 81 -1.55 -1.60 9.68
C LEU A 81 -2.45 -1.99 8.50
N ASN A 82 -2.35 -3.20 7.96
CA ASN A 82 -3.18 -3.63 6.82
C ASN A 82 -4.60 -4.03 7.25
N HIS A 83 -4.88 -4.09 8.55
CA HIS A 83 -6.20 -4.33 9.13
C HIS A 83 -6.74 -3.09 9.87
N ASN A 84 -6.02 -1.98 9.85
CA ASN A 84 -6.36 -0.75 10.59
C ASN A 84 -7.12 0.27 9.73
N TRP A 85 -7.55 -0.10 8.53
CA TRP A 85 -8.31 0.76 7.61
C TRP A 85 -9.82 0.68 7.88
N PRO A 86 -10.61 1.72 7.55
CA PRO A 86 -12.06 1.61 7.53
C PRO A 86 -12.46 0.56 6.48
N ALA A 87 -13.07 -0.54 6.94
CA ALA A 87 -13.59 -1.58 6.06
C ALA A 87 -15.01 -1.21 5.58
N ARG A 88 -15.35 -1.62 4.36
CA ARG A 88 -16.71 -1.45 3.83
C ARG A 88 -17.64 -2.53 4.38
N PHE A 89 -17.11 -3.72 4.61
CA PHE A 89 -17.85 -4.87 5.13
C PHE A 89 -17.30 -5.28 6.50
N ASP A 90 -18.15 -5.91 7.30
CA ASP A 90 -17.72 -6.48 8.57
C ASP A 90 -16.67 -7.56 8.31
N HIS A 91 -15.57 -7.50 9.05
CA HIS A 91 -14.56 -8.53 8.95
C HIS A 91 -15.14 -9.89 9.38
N PRO A 92 -14.96 -10.94 8.56
CA PRO A 92 -15.53 -12.25 8.85
C PRO A 92 -14.87 -12.95 10.06
N GLU A 93 -13.69 -12.47 10.49
CA GLU A 93 -12.92 -13.05 11.58
C GLU A 93 -13.08 -12.28 12.90
N LYS A 94 -13.15 -13.03 14.01
CA LYS A 94 -13.19 -12.50 15.36
C LYS A 94 -11.86 -11.80 15.71
N ASP A 95 -11.96 -10.66 16.39
CA ASP A 95 -10.78 -9.97 16.92
C ASP A 95 -10.20 -10.75 18.11
N ASN A 96 -8.97 -11.24 17.96
CA ASN A 96 -8.22 -11.95 19.01
C ASN A 96 -7.26 -11.02 19.77
N GLY A 97 -7.46 -9.70 19.66
CA GLY A 97 -6.67 -8.68 20.34
C GLY A 97 -5.21 -8.66 19.91
N SER A 98 -4.37 -7.97 20.68
CA SER A 98 -2.97 -7.69 20.36
C SER A 98 -2.07 -8.92 20.17
N SER A 99 -2.50 -10.10 20.64
CA SER A 99 -1.80 -11.36 20.39
C SER A 99 -1.88 -11.82 18.92
N SER A 100 -2.92 -11.38 18.20
CA SER A 100 -3.12 -11.72 16.79
C SER A 100 -2.07 -11.08 15.90
N GLN A 101 -1.66 -11.78 14.84
CA GLN A 101 -0.86 -11.19 13.76
C GLN A 101 -1.65 -10.21 12.88
N THR A 102 -2.98 -10.24 12.98
CA THR A 102 -3.94 -9.40 12.26
C THR A 102 -4.71 -8.47 13.20
N TYR A 103 -4.14 -8.16 14.38
CA TYR A 103 -4.78 -7.25 15.33
C TYR A 103 -5.01 -5.88 14.70
N ARG A 104 -6.27 -5.43 14.68
CA ARG A 104 -6.70 -4.24 13.94
C ARG A 104 -6.56 -2.93 14.72
N GLY A 105 -6.13 -2.98 15.98
CA GLY A 105 -6.10 -1.82 16.88
C GLY A 105 -7.45 -1.57 17.54
N GLU A 106 -7.54 -0.47 18.29
CA GLU A 106 -8.73 -0.08 19.05
C GLU A 106 -9.92 0.33 18.16
N GLY A 107 -9.65 0.63 16.89
CA GLY A 107 -10.63 0.96 15.88
C GLY A 107 -9.96 1.38 14.56
N PRO A 108 -10.75 1.62 13.50
CA PRO A 108 -10.22 2.10 12.22
C PRO A 108 -9.41 3.40 12.40
N LEU A 109 -8.26 3.47 11.75
CA LEU A 109 -7.36 4.63 11.76
C LEU A 109 -6.89 5.03 13.17
N SER A 110 -6.81 4.07 14.09
CA SER A 110 -6.20 4.28 15.42
C SER A 110 -4.69 4.57 15.33
N GLU A 111 -4.03 4.09 14.26
CA GLU A 111 -2.59 4.30 14.08
C GLU A 111 -2.29 5.58 13.29
N LEU A 112 -1.25 6.32 13.70
CA LEU A 112 -0.89 7.60 13.06
C LEU A 112 -0.46 7.41 11.60
N GLU A 113 0.16 6.28 11.28
CA GLU A 113 0.65 5.93 9.95
C GLU A 113 -0.52 5.81 8.95
N THR A 114 -1.52 5.00 9.27
CA THR A 114 -2.71 4.80 8.43
C THR A 114 -3.57 6.07 8.40
N LYS A 115 -3.73 6.75 9.53
CA LYS A 115 -4.47 8.02 9.63
C LYS A 115 -3.85 9.13 8.77
N ALA A 116 -2.52 9.24 8.75
CA ALA A 116 -1.84 10.23 7.92
C ALA A 116 -1.98 9.94 6.43
N ILE A 117 -1.87 8.68 6.02
CA ILE A 117 -2.06 8.28 4.62
C ILE A 117 -3.52 8.50 4.19
N GLU A 118 -4.48 8.15 5.04
CA GLU A 118 -5.90 8.38 4.76
C GLU A 118 -6.21 9.88 4.55
N LEU A 119 -5.70 10.73 5.44
CA LEU A 119 -5.88 12.18 5.33
C LEU A 119 -5.27 12.71 4.03
N TRP A 120 -4.07 12.24 3.68
CA TRP A 120 -3.41 12.63 2.44
C TRP A 120 -4.19 12.18 1.20
N LEU A 121 -4.68 10.94 1.17
CA LEU A 121 -5.49 10.40 0.07
C LEU A 121 -6.80 11.16 -0.09
N LYS A 122 -7.49 11.48 1.01
CA LYS A 122 -8.71 12.30 0.99
C LYS A 122 -8.46 13.68 0.40
N ASN A 123 -7.36 14.33 0.80
CA ASN A 123 -6.96 15.64 0.26
C ASN A 123 -6.58 15.56 -1.23
N LYS A 124 -6.18 14.39 -1.72
CA LYS A 124 -5.80 14.13 -3.12
C LYS A 124 -6.86 13.37 -3.93
N ASN A 125 -8.06 13.17 -3.39
CA ASN A 125 -9.07 12.28 -3.98
C ASN A 125 -9.48 12.69 -5.41
N SER A 126 -9.45 13.98 -5.75
CA SER A 126 -9.75 14.44 -7.12
C SER A 126 -8.65 14.16 -8.15
N GLU A 127 -7.45 13.80 -7.71
CA GLU A 127 -6.29 13.53 -8.56
C GLU A 127 -5.89 12.04 -8.57
N ILE A 128 -6.14 11.31 -7.49
CA ILE A 128 -5.71 9.91 -7.34
C ILE A 128 -6.43 9.04 -8.37
N SER A 129 -5.64 8.43 -9.25
CA SER A 129 -6.10 7.51 -10.29
C SER A 129 -5.75 6.06 -9.99
N GLY A 130 -4.89 5.79 -9.00
CA GLY A 130 -4.49 4.45 -8.62
C GLY A 130 -3.59 4.42 -7.38
N TRP A 131 -3.66 3.30 -6.66
CA TRP A 131 -2.87 3.00 -5.48
C TRP A 131 -2.31 1.57 -5.62
N VAL A 132 -0.99 1.44 -5.52
CA VAL A 132 -0.30 0.15 -5.39
C VAL A 132 0.31 0.02 -4.01
N ASP A 133 -0.05 -1.04 -3.29
CA ASP A 133 0.59 -1.43 -2.04
C ASP A 133 1.37 -2.73 -2.25
N VAL A 134 2.69 -2.67 -2.08
CA VAL A 134 3.58 -3.79 -2.34
C VAL A 134 3.79 -4.59 -1.06
N HIS A 135 3.44 -5.88 -1.13
CA HIS A 135 3.64 -6.89 -0.10
C HIS A 135 4.43 -8.08 -0.66
N SER A 136 4.85 -8.99 0.21
CA SER A 136 5.55 -10.24 -0.14
C SER A 136 5.01 -11.42 0.68
N TYR A 137 5.06 -12.67 0.20
CA TYR A 137 5.95 -13.24 -0.82
C TYR A 137 5.21 -13.97 -1.96
N ALA A 138 3.88 -13.88 -2.01
CA ALA A 138 3.05 -14.84 -2.73
C ALA A 138 3.20 -14.87 -4.28
N GLY A 139 3.88 -13.88 -4.88
CA GLY A 139 3.95 -13.76 -6.34
C GLY A 139 2.59 -13.47 -6.97
N LYS A 140 1.74 -12.71 -6.28
CA LYS A 140 0.36 -12.41 -6.67
C LYS A 140 0.18 -10.93 -6.92
N ILE A 141 -0.70 -10.61 -7.88
CA ILE A 141 -1.34 -9.30 -7.99
C ILE A 141 -2.75 -9.48 -7.45
N LEU A 142 -3.14 -8.61 -6.52
CA LEU A 142 -4.43 -8.65 -5.86
C LEU A 142 -5.15 -7.34 -6.11
N TYR A 143 -6.47 -7.40 -6.18
CA TYR A 143 -7.32 -6.23 -6.34
C TYR A 143 -8.53 -6.37 -5.40
N PRO A 144 -9.23 -5.26 -5.08
CA PRO A 144 -10.39 -5.32 -4.20
C PRO A 144 -11.45 -6.32 -4.68
N ASN A 145 -12.25 -6.91 -3.80
CA ASN A 145 -12.29 -6.67 -2.36
C ASN A 145 -11.47 -7.73 -1.61
N GLY A 146 -10.96 -7.36 -0.42
CA GLY A 146 -10.27 -8.29 0.49
C GLY A 146 -11.13 -8.74 1.68
N ASP A 147 -12.24 -8.05 1.93
CA ASP A 147 -13.13 -8.23 3.09
C ASP A 147 -14.46 -8.92 2.75
N THR A 148 -14.71 -9.21 1.47
CA THR A 148 -15.93 -9.88 0.97
C THR A 148 -15.64 -10.69 -0.29
N LYS A 149 -16.54 -11.60 -0.65
CA LYS A 149 -16.54 -12.33 -1.93
C LYS A 149 -17.22 -11.55 -3.06
N GLU A 150 -17.79 -10.38 -2.78
CA GLU A 150 -18.39 -9.52 -3.79
C GLU A 150 -17.31 -8.95 -4.73
N LEU A 151 -17.62 -8.97 -6.02
CA LEU A 151 -16.82 -8.34 -7.07
C LEU A 151 -16.87 -6.80 -6.95
N ILE A 152 -15.92 -6.10 -7.58
CA ILE A 152 -15.94 -4.63 -7.62
C ILE A 152 -17.15 -4.13 -8.44
N GLY A 153 -17.39 -4.76 -9.59
CA GLY A 153 -18.36 -4.32 -10.59
C GLY A 153 -17.80 -3.31 -11.59
N ASN A 154 -18.67 -2.71 -12.40
CA ASN A 154 -18.36 -1.65 -13.38
C ASN A 154 -17.23 -2.00 -14.37
N ASP A 155 -17.16 -3.26 -14.82
CA ASP A 155 -16.14 -3.80 -15.74
C ASP A 155 -14.69 -3.73 -15.23
N ASP A 156 -14.46 -3.35 -13.96
CA ASP A 156 -13.11 -3.22 -13.41
C ASP A 156 -12.48 -4.59 -13.09
N ASP A 157 -13.30 -5.57 -12.69
CA ASP A 157 -12.84 -6.94 -12.42
C ASP A 157 -12.11 -7.56 -13.61
N ASP A 158 -12.63 -7.36 -14.83
CA ASP A 158 -12.04 -7.93 -16.04
C ASP A 158 -10.72 -7.23 -16.40
N LYS A 159 -10.59 -5.93 -16.12
CA LYS A 159 -9.32 -5.20 -16.30
C LYS A 159 -8.23 -5.74 -15.38
N PHE A 160 -8.57 -6.03 -14.11
CA PHE A 160 -7.59 -6.57 -13.17
C PHE A 160 -7.22 -8.02 -13.47
N LYS A 161 -8.15 -8.85 -13.95
CA LYS A 161 -7.83 -10.22 -14.40
C LYS A 161 -6.78 -10.24 -15.51
N VAL A 162 -6.84 -9.30 -16.46
CA VAL A 162 -5.83 -9.18 -17.53
C VAL A 162 -4.43 -8.90 -16.98
N LEU A 163 -4.33 -8.20 -15.86
CA LEU A 163 -3.07 -7.92 -15.18
C LEU A 163 -2.52 -9.12 -14.37
N GLY A 164 -3.16 -10.30 -14.47
CA GLY A 164 -2.88 -11.44 -13.59
C GLY A 164 -3.43 -11.25 -12.18
N GLY A 165 -4.34 -10.29 -12.00
CA GLY A 165 -5.02 -10.03 -10.75
C GLY A 165 -5.95 -11.18 -10.37
N MET A 166 -5.90 -11.58 -9.11
CA MET A 166 -6.88 -12.48 -8.52
C MET A 166 -7.68 -11.75 -7.44
N HIS A 167 -8.97 -12.03 -7.39
CA HIS A 167 -9.85 -11.63 -6.29
C HIS A 167 -9.48 -12.44 -5.03
N TYR A 168 -9.61 -11.84 -3.85
CA TYR A 168 -9.12 -12.40 -2.60
C TYR A 168 -10.01 -13.52 -2.04
#